data_AF-A0AAU3GQJ7-F1
#
_entry.id   AF-A0AAU3GQJ7-F1
#
_cell.length_a   1.000
_cell.length_b   1.000
_cell.length_c   1.000
_cell.angle_alpha   90.00
_cell.angle_beta   90.00
_cell.angle_gamma   90.00
#
_symmetry.space_group_name_H-M   'P 1'
#
loop_
_entity.id
_entity.type
_entity.pdbx_description
1 polymer ?
#
loop_
_entity_poly.entity_id
_entity_poly.type
_entity_poly.pdbx_seq_one_letter_code
_entity_poly.pdbx_strand_id
1 'polypeptide(L)'
;MKQTRKKRSLLAAGLLVAATGAVLSGNAGAQAAEAGQAAEGACGTSFIGQEPDGHLSKVVSEDGVISDTYRTADAVPWSLQALYETGGAGGGGAWSTSYLAPAADGVLRSLSLRGAKGDPVMTEQSTTVETDWRPHVMPSGTGFMLYTIEEDGDILTREIGRASDGSVELGDHETLPVKATDTKAAGIYWIRLDDGTERDVIYATDGETGALRQIVVDPADPASAQSHTLADTGFEEFTHLKASYCGADESISLVGVNSDTGDASWFEHADALSHSGSTLSTGQALGTDGQWQGWTGIG
;
A
#
# COMPACT_ATOMS: atom_id res chain seq x y z
N MET A 1 24.70 -0.61 41.55
CA MET A 1 25.29 0.58 40.88
C MET A 1 25.85 0.17 39.53
N LYS A 2 25.08 0.31 38.44
CA LYS A 2 25.61 0.36 37.06
C LYS A 2 24.72 1.32 36.26
N GLN A 3 25.37 2.28 35.62
CA GLN A 3 24.81 3.48 35.01
C GLN A 3 23.99 3.15 33.75
N THR A 4 22.78 3.67 33.69
CA THR A 4 21.95 3.82 32.50
C THR A 4 22.47 4.98 31.65
N ARG A 5 22.91 4.71 30.41
CA ARG A 5 23.12 5.77 29.39
C ARG A 5 21.92 5.78 28.45
N LYS A 6 21.01 6.72 28.69
CA LYS A 6 20.05 7.22 27.70
C LYS A 6 20.82 7.99 26.62
N LYS A 7 20.60 7.65 25.36
CA LYS A 7 20.74 8.58 24.21
C LYS A 7 19.60 8.28 23.24
N ARG A 8 18.53 9.06 23.34
CA ARG A 8 17.53 9.23 22.28
C ARG A 8 17.81 10.59 21.66
N SER A 9 18.24 10.60 20.41
CA SER A 9 18.30 11.79 19.58
C SER A 9 16.89 12.01 19.00
N LEU A 10 16.20 13.02 19.50
CA LEU A 10 14.95 13.54 18.93
C LEU A 10 15.32 14.49 17.78
N LEU A 11 15.00 14.12 16.55
CA LEU A 11 14.88 15.05 15.44
C LEU A 11 13.40 15.39 15.31
N ALA A 12 13.01 16.50 15.95
CA ALA A 12 11.74 17.16 15.72
C ALA A 12 11.86 17.98 14.43
N ALA A 13 11.13 17.61 13.39
CA ALA A 13 10.89 18.46 12.24
C ALA A 13 9.50 19.08 12.38
N GLY A 14 9.41 20.12 13.23
CA GLY A 14 8.25 21.01 13.28
C GLY A 14 8.51 22.18 12.33
N LEU A 15 7.76 22.29 11.24
CA LEU A 15 7.76 23.48 10.40
C LEU A 15 6.58 24.37 10.83
N LEU A 16 6.86 25.35 11.69
CA LEU A 16 5.98 26.50 11.91
C LEU A 16 6.24 27.53 10.81
N VAL A 17 5.24 27.78 9.96
CA VAL A 17 5.22 28.97 9.10
C VAL A 17 4.52 30.08 9.86
N ALA A 18 5.29 31.09 10.29
CA ALA A 18 4.75 32.34 10.80
C ALA A 18 4.37 33.25 9.62
N ALA A 19 3.10 33.63 9.54
CA ALA A 19 2.62 34.71 8.68
C ALA A 19 2.19 35.90 9.54
N THR A 20 2.73 37.08 9.25
CA THR A 20 2.25 38.45 9.58
C THR A 20 3.32 39.43 9.08
N GLY A 21 3.09 40.50 8.31
CA GLY A 21 1.91 41.07 7.66
C GLY A 21 2.28 42.45 7.07
N ALA A 22 1.85 42.72 5.82
CA ALA A 22 1.45 43.98 5.14
C ALA A 22 2.36 45.26 5.18
N VAL A 23 2.30 46.27 4.29
CA VAL A 23 1.26 46.80 3.38
C VAL A 23 1.89 47.71 2.27
N LEU A 24 1.11 47.97 1.19
CA LEU A 24 1.09 49.11 0.23
C LEU A 24 1.88 48.90 -1.09
N SER A 25 1.37 49.14 -2.30
CA SER A 25 0.10 49.70 -2.80
C SER A 25 0.03 49.47 -4.33
N GLY A 26 -1.16 49.32 -4.92
CA GLY A 26 -1.32 49.41 -6.39
C GLY A 26 -2.44 48.56 -6.99
N ASN A 27 -3.54 49.23 -7.37
CA ASN A 27 -4.73 48.69 -8.04
C ASN A 27 -4.42 47.84 -9.29
N ALA A 28 -4.99 46.63 -9.36
CA ALA A 28 -5.78 46.14 -10.51
C ALA A 28 -6.35 44.73 -10.20
N GLY A 29 -7.68 44.63 -10.13
CA GLY A 29 -8.49 43.41 -10.26
C GLY A 29 -7.93 42.09 -9.74
N ALA A 30 -8.02 41.86 -8.43
CA ALA A 30 -7.91 40.51 -7.87
C ALA A 30 -9.28 40.09 -7.37
N GLN A 31 -9.87 39.07 -8.00
CA GLN A 31 -10.87 38.23 -7.35
C GLN A 31 -10.30 37.86 -5.99
N ALA A 32 -11.04 38.20 -4.93
CA ALA A 32 -10.76 37.68 -3.62
C ALA A 32 -10.75 36.15 -3.76
N ALA A 33 -9.58 35.55 -3.65
CA ALA A 33 -9.47 34.14 -3.34
C ALA A 33 -10.24 33.98 -2.03
N GLU A 34 -11.48 33.50 -2.13
CA GLU A 34 -12.14 32.89 -1.00
C GLU A 34 -11.13 31.91 -0.43
N ALA A 35 -10.73 32.15 0.82
CA ALA A 35 -9.99 31.20 1.61
C ALA A 35 -10.88 29.96 1.67
N GLY A 36 -10.64 29.06 0.73
CA GLY A 36 -11.33 27.80 0.61
C GLY A 36 -11.22 27.10 1.94
N GLN A 37 -12.37 26.68 2.43
CA GLN A 37 -12.50 25.72 3.51
C GLN A 37 -11.42 24.64 3.33
N ALA A 38 -10.82 24.20 4.44
CA ALA A 38 -9.95 23.03 4.44
C ALA A 38 -10.64 21.94 3.62
N ALA A 39 -10.03 21.56 2.49
CA ALA A 39 -10.55 20.47 1.68
C ALA A 39 -10.68 19.25 2.59
N GLU A 40 -11.87 18.64 2.61
CA GLU A 40 -12.06 17.29 3.13
C GLU A 40 -10.95 16.40 2.54
N GLY A 41 -10.29 15.61 3.39
CA GLY A 41 -8.96 15.06 3.15
C GLY A 41 -8.80 14.38 1.78
N ALA A 42 -7.77 14.79 1.03
CA ALA A 42 -7.46 14.16 -0.26
C ALA A 42 -7.01 12.71 -0.05
N CYS A 43 -7.61 11.76 -0.79
CA CYS A 43 -7.13 10.38 -0.83
C CYS A 43 -6.04 10.27 -1.90
N GLY A 44 -4.78 10.27 -1.48
CA GLY A 44 -3.63 10.02 -2.36
C GLY A 44 -3.21 8.56 -2.31
N THR A 45 -2.96 7.95 -3.48
CA THR A 45 -2.37 6.60 -3.55
C THR A 45 -1.42 6.51 -4.74
N SER A 46 -0.55 5.50 -4.75
CA SER A 46 0.25 5.20 -5.93
C SER A 46 0.29 3.72 -6.20
N PHE A 47 0.09 3.32 -7.44
CA PHE A 47 0.13 1.93 -7.88
C PHE A 47 1.46 1.64 -8.51
N ILE A 48 1.99 0.45 -8.26
CA ILE A 48 3.09 -0.09 -9.05
C ILE A 48 2.66 -1.44 -9.58
N GLY A 49 2.94 -1.70 -10.84
CA GLY A 49 2.79 -3.02 -11.42
C GLY A 49 3.76 -3.23 -12.57
N GLN A 50 3.74 -4.44 -13.10
CA GLN A 50 4.49 -4.79 -14.30
C GLN A 50 3.59 -4.73 -15.51
N GLU A 51 3.99 -3.95 -16.51
CA GLU A 51 3.33 -3.88 -17.81
C GLU A 51 3.52 -5.17 -18.64
N PRO A 52 2.66 -5.44 -19.65
CA PRO A 52 2.79 -6.62 -20.51
C PRO A 52 4.13 -6.76 -21.23
N ASP A 53 4.84 -5.66 -21.46
CA ASP A 53 6.16 -5.66 -22.09
C ASP A 53 7.33 -5.81 -21.09
N GLY A 54 7.00 -6.04 -19.81
CA GLY A 54 7.95 -6.35 -18.75
C GLY A 54 8.50 -5.16 -17.98
N HIS A 55 8.15 -3.92 -18.34
CA HIS A 55 8.58 -2.74 -17.58
C HIS A 55 7.79 -2.60 -16.28
N LEU A 56 8.41 -2.03 -15.26
CA LEU A 56 7.69 -1.61 -14.06
C LEU A 56 7.20 -0.19 -14.26
N SER A 57 5.95 0.05 -13.90
CA SER A 57 5.34 1.38 -13.96
C SER A 57 4.73 1.74 -12.62
N LYS A 58 4.93 3.00 -12.23
CA LYS A 58 4.36 3.62 -11.03
C LYS A 58 3.40 4.71 -11.45
N VAL A 59 2.14 4.60 -11.07
CA VAL A 59 1.10 5.59 -11.31
C VAL A 59 0.74 6.24 -9.98
N VAL A 60 0.82 7.57 -9.88
CA VAL A 60 0.38 8.31 -8.71
C VAL A 60 -1.00 8.87 -9.01
N SER A 61 -1.94 8.68 -8.08
CA SER A 61 -3.29 9.22 -8.16
C SER A 61 -3.61 10.04 -6.92
N GLU A 62 -4.25 11.16 -7.13
CA GLU A 62 -4.81 12.02 -6.08
C GLU A 62 -6.29 12.25 -6.41
N ASP A 63 -7.18 11.92 -5.49
CA ASP A 63 -8.63 12.12 -5.63
C ASP A 63 -9.21 11.54 -6.92
N GLY A 64 -8.75 10.33 -7.29
CA GLY A 64 -9.20 9.64 -8.50
C GLY A 64 -8.53 10.07 -9.80
N VAL A 65 -7.64 11.07 -9.76
CA VAL A 65 -6.94 11.60 -10.95
C VAL A 65 -5.48 11.21 -10.94
N ILE A 66 -5.00 10.67 -12.05
CA ILE A 66 -3.57 10.38 -12.25
C ILE A 66 -2.80 11.69 -12.34
N SER A 67 -1.88 11.90 -11.40
CA SER A 67 -1.06 13.11 -11.29
C SER A 67 0.34 12.91 -11.88
N ASP A 68 0.92 11.72 -11.73
CA ASP A 68 2.24 11.38 -12.25
C ASP A 68 2.29 9.93 -12.73
N THR A 69 3.17 9.65 -13.68
CA THR A 69 3.51 8.29 -14.11
C THR A 69 5.01 8.17 -14.29
N TYR A 70 5.59 7.12 -13.73
CA TYR A 70 6.99 6.75 -13.85
C TYR A 70 7.11 5.36 -14.44
N ARG A 71 8.16 5.10 -15.19
CA ARG A 71 8.40 3.79 -15.81
C ARG A 71 9.89 3.46 -15.83
N THR A 72 10.24 2.19 -15.67
CA THR A 72 11.63 1.75 -15.83
C THR A 72 12.12 1.98 -17.26
N ALA A 73 13.41 2.26 -17.42
CA ALA A 73 13.99 2.41 -18.76
C ALA A 73 14.04 1.08 -19.53
N ASP A 74 14.23 -0.02 -18.79
CA ASP A 74 14.33 -1.37 -19.31
C ASP A 74 13.28 -2.29 -18.66
N ALA A 75 12.91 -3.36 -19.37
CA ALA A 75 12.07 -4.42 -18.84
C ALA A 75 12.81 -5.22 -17.76
N VAL A 76 12.12 -5.60 -16.69
CA VAL A 76 12.70 -6.49 -15.68
C VAL A 76 12.66 -7.95 -16.15
N PRO A 77 13.69 -8.77 -15.87
CA PRO A 77 13.83 -10.10 -16.46
C PRO A 77 13.02 -11.19 -15.72
N TRP A 78 12.01 -10.82 -14.95
CA TRP A 78 11.20 -11.71 -14.11
C TRP A 78 9.75 -11.19 -14.04
N SER A 79 8.80 -12.08 -13.73
CA SER A 79 7.37 -11.73 -13.68
C SER A 79 6.92 -11.45 -12.26
N LEU A 80 6.53 -10.20 -11.98
CA LEU A 80 6.07 -9.72 -10.69
C LEU A 80 4.69 -10.31 -10.34
N GLN A 81 4.52 -10.77 -9.09
CA GLN A 81 3.25 -11.32 -8.61
C GLN A 81 2.51 -10.41 -7.61
N ALA A 82 3.25 -9.62 -6.82
CA ALA A 82 2.70 -8.69 -5.83
C ALA A 82 3.80 -7.73 -5.35
N LEU A 83 3.43 -6.67 -4.64
CA LEU A 83 4.37 -5.73 -4.04
C LEU A 83 4.00 -5.40 -2.60
N TYR A 84 4.96 -5.63 -1.70
CA TYR A 84 4.83 -5.29 -0.29
C TYR A 84 5.85 -4.22 0.08
N GLU A 85 5.41 -3.00 0.36
CA GLU A 85 6.28 -1.89 0.73
C GLU A 85 6.89 -2.08 2.11
N THR A 86 8.23 -2.02 2.16
CA THR A 86 9.05 -2.17 3.37
C THR A 86 9.71 -0.85 3.80
N GLY A 87 9.34 0.24 3.14
CA GLY A 87 9.71 1.60 3.48
C GLY A 87 10.20 2.41 2.28
N GLY A 88 10.37 3.70 2.50
CA GLY A 88 10.83 4.63 1.48
C GLY A 88 11.50 5.85 2.07
N ALA A 89 12.15 6.61 1.20
CA ALA A 89 12.73 7.91 1.50
C ALA A 89 12.34 8.88 0.37
N GLY A 90 11.93 10.08 0.74
CA GLY A 90 11.58 11.14 -0.19
C GLY A 90 12.09 12.49 0.30
N GLY A 91 12.50 13.34 -0.63
CA GLY A 91 12.91 14.73 -0.39
C GLY A 91 12.58 15.61 -1.58
N GLY A 92 12.86 16.92 -1.50
CA GLY A 92 12.35 17.97 -2.40
C GLY A 92 12.60 17.83 -3.92
N GLY A 93 13.21 16.75 -4.40
CA GLY A 93 13.31 16.44 -5.83
C GLY A 93 13.49 14.96 -6.20
N ALA A 94 13.56 14.03 -5.24
CA ALA A 94 13.77 12.62 -5.52
C ALA A 94 13.08 11.72 -4.48
N TRP A 95 12.73 10.52 -4.90
CA TRP A 95 12.09 9.51 -4.08
C TRP A 95 12.73 8.14 -4.31
N SER A 96 12.66 7.29 -3.29
CA SER A 96 13.09 5.90 -3.32
C SER A 96 12.13 5.10 -2.47
N THR A 97 11.56 4.03 -2.99
CA THR A 97 10.72 3.10 -2.23
C THR A 97 11.27 1.68 -2.36
N SER A 98 11.18 0.90 -1.28
CA SER A 98 11.66 -0.48 -1.20
C SER A 98 10.49 -1.43 -1.00
N TYR A 99 10.51 -2.55 -1.71
CA TYR A 99 9.45 -3.55 -1.73
C TYR A 99 10.03 -4.95 -1.53
N LEU A 100 9.23 -5.83 -0.95
CA LEU A 100 9.33 -7.26 -1.20
C LEU A 100 8.46 -7.60 -2.41
N ALA A 101 9.06 -8.29 -3.37
CA ALA A 101 8.50 -8.55 -4.69
C ALA A 101 8.64 -10.05 -5.02
N PRO A 102 7.62 -10.88 -4.72
CA PRO A 102 7.58 -12.25 -5.18
C PRO A 102 7.46 -12.27 -6.70
N ALA A 103 8.17 -13.20 -7.32
CA ALA A 103 8.11 -13.40 -8.76
C ALA A 103 7.75 -14.86 -9.09
N ALA A 104 7.20 -15.05 -10.29
CA ALA A 104 6.73 -16.36 -10.75
C ALA A 104 7.82 -17.45 -10.82
N ASP A 105 9.09 -17.05 -10.85
CA ASP A 105 10.23 -17.97 -10.78
C ASP A 105 10.42 -18.59 -9.39
N GLY A 106 9.65 -18.17 -8.38
CA GLY A 106 9.72 -18.65 -7.01
C GLY A 106 10.78 -17.94 -6.18
N VAL A 107 11.23 -16.75 -6.59
CA VAL A 107 12.21 -15.97 -5.84
C VAL A 107 11.56 -14.72 -5.28
N LEU A 108 11.65 -14.56 -3.95
CA LEU A 108 11.32 -13.32 -3.28
C LEU A 108 12.48 -12.35 -3.41
N ARG A 109 12.22 -11.14 -3.91
CA ARG A 109 13.23 -10.11 -4.10
C ARG A 109 12.97 -8.91 -3.21
N SER A 110 14.04 -8.29 -2.73
CA SER A 110 14.02 -6.91 -2.26
C SER A 110 14.22 -6.01 -3.48
N LEU A 111 13.20 -5.24 -3.83
CA LEU A 111 13.17 -4.34 -4.98
C LEU A 111 13.20 -2.89 -4.49
N SER A 112 14.15 -2.09 -4.97
CA SER A 112 14.19 -0.64 -4.78
C SER A 112 13.82 0.05 -6.08
N LEU A 113 12.83 0.94 -6.03
CA LEU A 113 12.47 1.83 -7.13
C LEU A 113 12.84 3.26 -6.76
N ARG A 114 13.45 4.00 -7.69
CA ARG A 114 13.91 5.38 -7.47
C ARG A 114 13.54 6.27 -8.64
N GLY A 115 13.03 7.45 -8.35
CA GLY A 115 12.70 8.45 -9.36
C GLY A 115 13.02 9.87 -8.91
N ALA A 116 12.99 10.79 -9.86
CA ALA A 116 13.12 12.21 -9.63
C ALA A 116 11.82 12.92 -10.01
N LYS A 117 11.45 13.97 -9.28
CA LYS A 117 10.22 14.72 -9.57
C LYS A 117 10.33 15.37 -10.96
N GLY A 118 9.35 15.11 -11.81
CA GLY A 118 9.31 15.61 -13.19
C GLY A 118 10.15 14.80 -14.19
N ASP A 119 10.80 13.73 -13.75
CA ASP A 119 11.42 12.73 -14.63
C ASP A 119 10.50 11.50 -14.71
N PRO A 120 9.94 11.16 -15.88
CA PRO A 120 9.07 9.99 -16.01
C PRO A 120 9.85 8.67 -15.97
N VAL A 121 11.19 8.70 -15.97
CA VAL A 121 12.00 7.49 -15.88
C VAL A 121 12.34 7.19 -14.43
N MET A 122 12.10 5.95 -14.00
CA MET A 122 12.58 5.44 -12.72
C MET A 122 13.65 4.37 -12.92
N THR A 123 14.51 4.22 -11.93
CA THR A 123 15.50 3.15 -11.85
C THR A 123 15.05 2.11 -10.85
N GLU A 124 15.39 0.86 -11.14
CA GLU A 124 15.11 -0.31 -10.35
C GLU A 124 16.41 -0.94 -9.85
N GLN A 125 16.33 -1.62 -8.71
CA GLN A 125 17.41 -2.47 -8.26
C GLN A 125 16.80 -3.61 -7.46
N SER A 126 17.14 -4.86 -7.78
CA SER A 126 16.63 -6.01 -7.05
C SER A 126 17.73 -6.91 -6.52
N THR A 127 17.54 -7.47 -5.33
CA THR A 127 18.37 -8.53 -4.77
C THR A 127 17.50 -9.69 -4.29
N THR A 128 17.98 -10.92 -4.42
CA THR A 128 17.30 -12.10 -3.85
C THR A 128 17.27 -12.02 -2.32
N VAL A 129 16.11 -12.27 -1.74
CA VAL A 129 15.90 -12.43 -0.29
C VAL A 129 15.77 -13.91 0.05
N GLU A 130 14.89 -14.61 -0.68
CA GLU A 130 14.60 -16.03 -0.45
C GLU A 130 14.27 -16.72 -1.77
N THR A 131 14.57 -18.01 -1.88
CA THR A 131 14.23 -18.86 -3.02
C THR A 131 13.14 -19.86 -2.62
N ASP A 132 12.51 -20.49 -3.62
CA ASP A 132 11.37 -21.40 -3.42
C ASP A 132 10.16 -20.74 -2.72
N TRP A 133 10.05 -19.41 -2.85
CA TRP A 133 8.95 -18.60 -2.35
C TRP A 133 7.74 -18.71 -3.29
N ARG A 134 6.71 -19.47 -2.89
CA ARG A 134 5.53 -19.74 -3.70
C ARG A 134 4.22 -19.67 -2.89
N PRO A 135 3.91 -18.55 -2.22
CA PRO A 135 2.59 -18.39 -1.63
C PRO A 135 1.52 -18.35 -2.72
N HIS A 136 0.30 -18.75 -2.38
CA HIS A 136 -0.84 -18.61 -3.30
C HIS A 136 -1.15 -17.13 -3.53
N VAL A 137 -1.25 -16.34 -2.46
CA VAL A 137 -1.40 -14.88 -2.51
C VAL A 137 -0.48 -14.21 -1.49
N MET A 138 0.15 -13.10 -1.88
CA MET A 138 0.81 -12.17 -0.96
C MET A 138 0.07 -10.83 -1.02
N PRO A 139 -0.53 -10.35 0.09
CA PRO A 139 -1.24 -9.07 0.09
C PRO A 139 -0.33 -7.92 -0.34
N SER A 140 -0.82 -7.09 -1.27
CA SER A 140 -0.07 -5.91 -1.73
C SER A 140 -0.37 -4.67 -0.88
N GLY A 141 0.64 -3.84 -0.64
CA GLY A 141 0.51 -2.66 0.22
C GLY A 141 1.60 -2.61 1.27
N THR A 142 1.26 -2.24 2.52
CA THR A 142 2.25 -2.11 3.60
C THR A 142 1.67 -2.53 4.94
N GLY A 143 2.52 -3.05 5.83
CA GLY A 143 2.13 -3.58 7.13
C GLY A 143 3.33 -3.57 8.09
N PHE A 144 3.09 -3.83 9.38
CA PHE A 144 4.17 -4.07 10.35
C PHE A 144 4.81 -5.44 10.17
N MET A 145 4.04 -6.43 9.70
CA MET A 145 4.49 -7.80 9.44
C MET A 145 4.24 -8.22 7.99
N LEU A 146 5.09 -9.08 7.43
CA LEU A 146 4.82 -9.68 6.12
C LEU A 146 3.76 -10.78 6.25
N TYR A 147 2.78 -10.79 5.36
CA TYR A 147 1.77 -11.86 5.32
C TYR A 147 1.78 -12.60 3.99
N THR A 148 1.48 -13.89 4.04
CA THR A 148 1.12 -14.72 2.87
C THR A 148 -0.14 -15.51 3.16
N ILE A 149 -0.86 -15.86 2.11
CA ILE A 149 -2.02 -16.73 2.14
C ILE A 149 -1.69 -17.95 1.29
N GLU A 150 -1.79 -19.13 1.89
CA GLU A 150 -1.53 -20.42 1.25
C GLU A 150 -2.77 -20.95 0.50
N GLU A 151 -2.61 -21.98 -0.33
CA GLU A 151 -3.72 -22.53 -1.14
C GLU A 151 -4.91 -23.02 -0.30
N ASP A 152 -4.68 -23.50 0.92
CA ASP A 152 -5.72 -23.98 1.84
C ASP A 152 -6.31 -22.85 2.73
N GLY A 153 -5.91 -21.60 2.44
CA GLY A 153 -6.34 -20.40 3.13
C GLY A 153 -5.64 -20.12 4.44
N ASP A 154 -4.62 -20.90 4.84
CA ASP A 154 -3.79 -20.55 5.99
C ASP A 154 -3.08 -19.21 5.74
N ILE A 155 -3.10 -18.34 6.74
CA ILE A 155 -2.42 -17.06 6.70
C ILE A 155 -1.16 -17.15 7.55
N LEU A 156 -0.02 -16.96 6.91
CA LEU A 156 1.28 -16.95 7.56
C LEU A 156 1.74 -15.51 7.77
N THR A 157 2.35 -15.23 8.91
CA THR A 157 2.97 -13.94 9.23
C THR A 157 4.45 -14.11 9.52
N ARG A 158 5.28 -13.13 9.12
CA ARG A 158 6.73 -13.10 9.35
C ARG A 158 7.19 -11.69 9.70
N GLU A 159 8.11 -11.58 10.66
CA GLU A 159 8.80 -10.32 10.92
C GLU A 159 9.69 -9.94 9.73
N ILE A 160 9.71 -8.65 9.37
CA ILE A 160 10.62 -8.10 8.38
C ILE A 160 11.79 -7.44 9.11
N GLY A 161 12.94 -8.10 9.11
CA GLY A 161 14.19 -7.61 9.66
C GLY A 161 15.07 -6.89 8.65
N ARG A 162 16.08 -6.18 9.16
CA ARG A 162 17.20 -5.68 8.36
C ARG A 162 18.52 -6.13 8.97
N ALA A 163 19.35 -6.77 8.15
CA ALA A 163 20.71 -7.11 8.52
C ALA A 163 21.57 -5.84 8.65
N SER A 164 22.76 -6.00 9.24
CA SER A 164 23.69 -4.90 9.46
C SER A 164 24.22 -4.24 8.19
N ASP A 165 24.19 -4.96 7.06
CA ASP A 165 24.57 -4.46 5.73
C ASP A 165 23.38 -3.81 4.98
N GLY A 166 22.20 -3.78 5.61
CA GLY A 166 20.97 -3.21 5.06
C GLY A 166 20.12 -4.17 4.25
N SER A 167 20.53 -5.44 4.06
CA SER A 167 19.70 -6.45 3.40
C SER A 167 18.44 -6.73 4.21
N VAL A 168 17.36 -7.10 3.53
CA VAL A 168 16.13 -7.55 4.19
C VAL A 168 16.32 -9.00 4.63
N GLU A 169 15.91 -9.31 5.85
CA GLU A 169 15.84 -10.68 6.39
C GLU A 169 14.41 -10.93 6.85
N LEU A 170 13.96 -12.19 6.77
CA LEU A 170 12.65 -12.58 7.23
C LEU A 170 12.78 -13.51 8.44
N GLY A 171 12.00 -13.23 9.48
CA GLY A 171 11.91 -14.06 10.68
C GLY A 171 11.26 -15.42 10.41
N ASP A 172 11.07 -16.21 11.46
CA ASP A 172 10.25 -17.42 11.39
C ASP A 172 8.78 -17.07 11.05
N HIS A 173 8.03 -18.04 10.54
CA HIS A 173 6.61 -17.86 10.28
C HIS A 173 5.75 -18.31 11.46
N GLU A 174 4.64 -17.61 11.65
CA GLU A 174 3.54 -18.02 12.52
C GLU A 174 2.25 -18.11 11.71
N THR A 175 1.39 -19.08 12.02
CA THR A 175 0.07 -19.22 11.38
C THR A 175 -0.95 -18.46 12.21
N LEU A 176 -1.71 -17.56 11.57
CA LEU A 176 -2.81 -16.87 12.22
C LEU A 176 -3.96 -17.85 12.55
N PRO A 177 -4.75 -17.59 13.60
CA PRO A 177 -5.89 -18.45 13.97
C PRO A 177 -7.10 -18.33 13.02
N VAL A 178 -7.02 -17.45 12.01
CA VAL A 178 -8.05 -17.21 11.00
C VAL A 178 -7.58 -17.65 9.62
N LYS A 179 -8.53 -17.95 8.74
CA LYS A 179 -8.27 -18.40 7.37
C LYS A 179 -8.88 -17.44 6.35
N ALA A 180 -8.30 -17.43 5.16
CA ALA A 180 -8.84 -16.77 3.97
C ALA A 180 -8.83 -17.77 2.79
N THR A 181 -9.77 -18.72 2.81
CA THR A 181 -9.88 -19.73 1.75
C THR A 181 -10.28 -19.10 0.43
N ASP A 182 -9.83 -19.72 -0.67
CA ASP A 182 -10.17 -19.35 -2.04
C ASP A 182 -9.81 -17.89 -2.39
N THR A 183 -8.80 -17.33 -1.69
CA THR A 183 -8.41 -15.94 -1.90
C THR A 183 -7.91 -15.73 -3.33
N LYS A 184 -8.49 -14.77 -4.05
CA LYS A 184 -8.08 -14.41 -5.41
C LYS A 184 -7.12 -13.22 -5.42
N ALA A 185 -7.43 -12.19 -4.64
CA ALA A 185 -6.61 -10.99 -4.49
C ALA A 185 -6.60 -10.54 -3.03
N ALA A 186 -5.50 -9.93 -2.60
CA ALA A 186 -5.42 -9.36 -1.27
C ALA A 186 -4.60 -8.07 -1.23
N GLY A 187 -4.99 -7.15 -0.35
CA GLY A 187 -4.31 -5.91 -0.06
C GLY A 187 -4.12 -5.72 1.45
N ILE A 188 -3.12 -4.96 1.88
CA ILE A 188 -2.82 -4.73 3.29
C ILE A 188 -2.45 -3.28 3.57
N TYR A 189 -2.90 -2.78 4.72
CA TYR A 189 -2.46 -1.52 5.28
C TYR A 189 -2.27 -1.59 6.80
N TRP A 190 -1.28 -0.90 7.33
CA TRP A 190 -1.10 -0.76 8.78
C TRP A 190 -1.78 0.49 9.34
N ILE A 191 -2.29 0.42 10.57
CA ILE A 191 -2.82 1.55 11.33
C ILE A 191 -2.04 1.64 12.65
N ARG A 192 -1.66 2.85 13.04
CA ARG A 192 -1.21 3.14 14.40
C ARG A 192 -2.21 4.07 15.07
N LEU A 193 -2.80 3.59 16.15
CA LEU A 193 -3.75 4.32 16.98
C LEU A 193 -3.06 5.38 17.84
N ASP A 194 -3.84 6.34 18.34
CA ASP A 194 -3.36 7.44 19.20
C ASP A 194 -2.70 6.94 20.50
N ASP A 195 -3.11 5.77 21.00
CA ASP A 195 -2.53 5.13 22.18
C ASP A 195 -1.21 4.38 21.87
N GLY A 196 -0.78 4.39 20.61
CA GLY A 196 0.43 3.73 20.12
C GLY A 196 0.21 2.27 19.71
N THR A 197 -1.01 1.75 19.82
CA THR A 197 -1.37 0.40 19.40
C THR A 197 -1.26 0.27 17.88
N GLU A 198 -0.71 -0.85 17.41
CA GLU A 198 -0.45 -1.13 16.00
C GLU A 198 -1.41 -2.20 15.50
N ARG A 199 -1.95 -2.03 14.30
CA ARG A 199 -2.85 -2.98 13.66
C ARG A 199 -2.43 -3.15 12.21
N ASP A 200 -2.39 -4.39 11.75
CA ASP A 200 -2.35 -4.71 10.33
C ASP A 200 -3.75 -5.11 9.89
N VAL A 201 -4.22 -4.52 8.80
CA VAL A 201 -5.55 -4.76 8.24
C VAL A 201 -5.38 -5.32 6.83
N ILE A 202 -5.69 -6.61 6.69
CA ILE A 202 -5.64 -7.34 5.42
C ILE A 202 -7.06 -7.40 4.86
N TYR A 203 -7.19 -7.14 3.57
CA TYR A 203 -8.40 -7.32 2.81
C TYR A 203 -8.17 -8.42 1.80
N ALA A 204 -9.05 -9.42 1.75
CA ALA A 204 -8.93 -10.57 0.87
C ALA A 204 -10.26 -10.82 0.15
N THR A 205 -10.19 -10.99 -1.17
CA THR A 205 -11.35 -11.33 -2.00
C THR A 205 -11.47 -12.84 -2.13
N ASP A 206 -12.68 -13.36 -1.94
CA ASP A 206 -12.99 -14.77 -2.17
C ASP A 206 -13.30 -14.97 -3.67
N GLY A 207 -12.52 -15.80 -4.35
CA GLY A 207 -12.60 -15.99 -5.79
C GLY A 207 -13.82 -16.76 -6.27
N GLU A 208 -14.49 -17.52 -5.39
CA GLU A 208 -15.70 -18.29 -5.74
C GLU A 208 -16.97 -17.47 -5.52
N THR A 209 -17.05 -16.81 -4.37
CA THR A 209 -18.26 -16.08 -3.94
C THR A 209 -18.21 -14.59 -4.26
N GLY A 210 -17.01 -14.04 -4.45
CA GLY A 210 -16.82 -12.60 -4.59
C GLY A 210 -16.94 -11.81 -3.30
N ALA A 211 -16.92 -12.48 -2.15
CA ALA A 211 -16.95 -11.83 -0.85
C ALA A 211 -15.66 -11.04 -0.59
N LEU A 212 -15.76 -9.93 0.14
CA LEU A 212 -14.63 -9.19 0.69
C LEU A 212 -14.52 -9.48 2.18
N ARG A 213 -13.40 -10.08 2.59
CA ARG A 213 -13.06 -10.30 4.00
C ARG A 213 -12.05 -9.27 4.47
N GLN A 214 -12.26 -8.74 5.66
CA GLN A 214 -11.28 -8.02 6.44
C GLN A 214 -10.70 -8.94 7.50
N ILE A 215 -9.39 -8.89 7.68
CA ILE A 215 -8.66 -9.56 8.75
C ILE A 215 -7.85 -8.50 9.49
N VAL A 216 -8.11 -8.34 10.78
CA VAL A 216 -7.43 -7.38 11.65
C VAL A 216 -6.47 -8.17 12.54
N VAL A 217 -5.20 -7.78 12.53
CA VAL A 217 -4.13 -8.44 13.27
C VAL A 217 -3.47 -7.43 14.19
N ASP A 218 -3.27 -7.80 15.45
CA ASP A 218 -2.33 -7.11 16.34
C ASP A 218 -0.93 -7.73 16.10
N PRO A 219 0.05 -6.99 15.54
CA PRO A 219 1.38 -7.53 15.31
C PRO A 219 2.08 -8.01 16.60
N ALA A 220 1.74 -7.42 17.76
CA ALA A 220 2.28 -7.84 19.05
C ALA A 220 1.55 -9.04 19.66
N ASP A 221 0.37 -9.38 19.16
CA ASP A 221 -0.40 -10.57 19.55
C ASP A 221 -1.15 -11.17 18.33
N PRO A 222 -0.45 -11.81 17.37
CA PRO A 222 -1.06 -12.33 16.15
C PRO A 222 -2.15 -13.40 16.41
N ALA A 223 -2.08 -14.08 17.57
CA ALA A 223 -3.08 -15.05 18.01
C ALA A 223 -4.44 -14.42 18.34
N SER A 224 -4.52 -13.09 18.43
CA SER A 224 -5.77 -12.35 18.62
C SER A 224 -6.48 -11.98 17.31
N ALA A 225 -5.91 -12.35 16.15
CA ALA A 225 -6.43 -11.96 14.84
C ALA A 225 -7.92 -12.28 14.67
N GLN A 226 -8.65 -11.33 14.09
CA GLN A 226 -10.10 -11.43 13.85
C GLN A 226 -10.39 -11.31 12.37
N SER A 227 -11.45 -11.97 11.90
CA SER A 227 -11.89 -11.90 10.52
C SER A 227 -13.38 -11.58 10.43
N HIS A 228 -13.72 -10.68 9.51
CA HIS A 228 -15.07 -10.19 9.28
C HIS A 228 -15.33 -10.14 7.78
N THR A 229 -16.54 -10.52 7.38
CA THR A 229 -16.99 -10.31 5.99
C THR A 229 -17.58 -8.92 5.89
N LEU A 230 -16.98 -8.06 5.04
CA LEU A 230 -17.43 -6.69 4.80
C LEU A 230 -18.48 -6.63 3.68
N ALA A 231 -18.36 -7.51 2.69
CA ALA A 231 -19.33 -7.67 1.63
C ALA A 231 -19.42 -9.16 1.26
N ASP A 232 -20.64 -9.66 1.06
CA ASP A 232 -20.87 -11.08 0.71
C ASP A 232 -20.59 -11.37 -0.77
N THR A 233 -20.60 -10.34 -1.64
CA THR A 233 -20.39 -10.43 -3.10
C THR A 233 -19.87 -9.09 -3.65
N GLY A 234 -19.48 -9.05 -4.93
CA GLY A 234 -19.17 -7.82 -5.68
C GLY A 234 -17.67 -7.57 -5.89
N PHE A 235 -16.82 -8.53 -5.50
CA PHE A 235 -15.36 -8.45 -5.64
C PHE A 235 -14.76 -9.58 -6.49
N GLU A 236 -15.60 -10.43 -7.09
CA GLU A 236 -15.22 -11.58 -7.91
C GLU A 236 -14.39 -11.21 -9.15
N GLU A 237 -14.56 -10.01 -9.70
CA GLU A 237 -13.89 -9.56 -10.92
C GLU A 237 -12.44 -9.12 -10.70
N PHE A 238 -12.08 -8.68 -9.49
CA PHE A 238 -10.76 -8.12 -9.24
C PHE A 238 -9.68 -9.20 -9.19
N THR A 239 -8.57 -8.92 -9.87
CA THR A 239 -7.36 -9.76 -9.90
C THR A 239 -6.27 -9.21 -8.99
N HIS A 240 -6.36 -7.93 -8.61
CA HIS A 240 -5.47 -7.28 -7.66
C HIS A 240 -6.27 -6.40 -6.70
N LEU A 241 -5.73 -6.25 -5.48
CA LEU A 241 -6.30 -5.38 -4.46
C LEU A 241 -5.15 -4.63 -3.77
N LYS A 242 -5.29 -3.31 -3.65
CA LYS A 242 -4.38 -2.46 -2.90
C LYS A 242 -5.15 -1.77 -1.78
N ALA A 243 -4.58 -1.73 -0.58
CA ALA A 243 -5.09 -0.93 0.52
C ALA A 243 -4.13 0.25 0.80
N SER A 244 -4.71 1.43 1.06
CA SER A 244 -3.97 2.64 1.43
C SER A 244 -4.75 3.49 2.42
N TYR A 245 -4.07 4.33 3.18
CA TYR A 245 -4.71 5.31 4.05
C TYR A 245 -5.47 6.38 3.26
N CYS A 246 -6.65 6.79 3.74
CA CYS A 246 -7.28 8.04 3.32
C CYS A 246 -7.46 8.99 4.52
N GLY A 247 -7.24 10.29 4.28
CA GLY A 247 -6.84 11.33 5.23
C GLY A 247 -7.71 11.68 6.45
N ALA A 248 -8.64 10.85 6.90
CA ALA A 248 -9.37 11.06 8.16
C ALA A 248 -9.84 9.75 8.82
N ASP A 249 -9.93 9.77 10.16
CA ASP A 249 -10.71 8.83 10.99
C ASP A 249 -10.55 7.34 10.68
N GLU A 250 -9.32 6.84 10.65
CA GLU A 250 -9.01 5.40 10.43
C GLU A 250 -9.58 4.83 9.13
N SER A 251 -9.88 5.69 8.15
CA SER A 251 -10.47 5.29 6.87
C SER A 251 -9.41 4.66 5.96
N ILE A 252 -9.74 3.49 5.44
CA ILE A 252 -8.90 2.79 4.47
C ILE A 252 -9.53 2.93 3.09
N SER A 253 -8.72 3.40 2.15
CA SER A 253 -9.00 3.24 0.72
C SER A 253 -8.61 1.86 0.24
N LEU A 254 -9.49 1.26 -0.55
CA LEU A 254 -9.27 0.01 -1.24
C LEU A 254 -9.42 0.25 -2.72
N VAL A 255 -8.50 -0.32 -3.50
CA VAL A 255 -8.59 -0.24 -4.96
C VAL A 255 -8.51 -1.64 -5.51
N GLY A 256 -9.63 -2.09 -6.08
CA GLY A 256 -9.72 -3.32 -6.85
C GLY A 256 -9.33 -3.04 -8.30
N VAL A 257 -8.43 -3.85 -8.85
CA VAL A 257 -8.06 -3.78 -10.27
C VAL A 257 -8.40 -5.11 -10.93
N ASN A 258 -9.11 -5.04 -12.05
CA ASN A 258 -9.32 -6.15 -12.96
C ASN A 258 -8.32 -5.99 -14.11
N SER A 259 -7.19 -6.69 -14.03
CA SER A 259 -6.16 -6.61 -15.08
C SER A 259 -6.56 -7.32 -16.38
N ASP A 260 -7.63 -8.12 -16.41
CA ASP A 260 -8.10 -8.73 -17.65
C ASP A 260 -8.84 -7.72 -18.54
N THR A 261 -9.64 -6.83 -17.92
CA THR A 261 -10.37 -5.76 -18.60
C THR A 261 -9.62 -4.43 -18.60
N GLY A 262 -8.72 -4.24 -17.63
CA GLY A 262 -8.01 -3.00 -17.38
C GLY A 262 -8.81 -1.94 -16.61
N ASP A 263 -9.87 -2.37 -15.91
CA ASP A 263 -10.70 -1.51 -15.08
C ASP A 263 -10.19 -1.46 -13.63
N ALA A 264 -10.37 -0.30 -12.98
CA ALA A 264 -10.05 -0.13 -11.57
C ALA A 264 -11.16 0.61 -10.83
N SER A 265 -11.56 0.08 -9.68
CA SER A 265 -12.62 0.63 -8.83
C SER A 265 -12.07 1.00 -7.46
N TRP A 266 -12.41 2.21 -7.02
CA TRP A 266 -12.11 2.69 -5.68
C TRP A 266 -13.23 2.32 -4.72
N PHE A 267 -12.86 1.97 -3.49
CA PHE A 267 -13.75 1.80 -2.38
C PHE A 267 -13.18 2.49 -1.15
N GLU A 268 -14.05 2.99 -0.29
CA GLU A 268 -13.67 3.56 1.00
C GLU A 268 -14.31 2.74 2.10
N HIS A 269 -13.47 2.30 3.05
CA HIS A 269 -13.89 1.63 4.26
C HIS A 269 -13.68 2.58 5.45
N ALA A 270 -14.76 3.29 5.80
CA ALA A 270 -14.77 4.19 6.96
C ALA A 270 -14.80 3.39 8.27
N ASP A 271 -14.16 3.95 9.30
CA ASP A 271 -14.05 3.36 10.63
C ASP A 271 -13.53 1.90 10.58
N ALA A 272 -12.43 1.65 9.86
CA ALA A 272 -11.99 0.31 9.50
C ALA A 272 -11.69 -0.61 10.70
N LEU A 273 -11.51 -0.07 11.91
CA LEU A 273 -11.32 -0.85 13.14
C LEU A 273 -12.60 -0.98 13.99
N SER A 274 -13.68 -0.28 13.62
CA SER A 274 -14.97 -0.35 14.30
C SER A 274 -15.86 -1.44 13.66
N HIS A 275 -16.27 -2.40 14.47
CA HIS A 275 -17.10 -3.53 14.02
C HIS A 275 -18.58 -3.15 13.79
N SER A 276 -19.02 -2.03 14.33
CA SER A 276 -20.41 -1.58 14.32
C SER A 276 -20.50 -0.18 13.74
N GLY A 277 -20.73 -0.08 12.44
CA GLY A 277 -20.84 1.21 11.75
C GLY A 277 -19.95 1.34 10.53
N SER A 278 -19.05 0.39 10.28
CA SER A 278 -18.22 0.44 9.07
C SER A 278 -19.09 0.38 7.81
N THR A 279 -18.81 1.31 6.91
CA THR A 279 -19.49 1.37 5.61
C THR A 279 -18.44 1.27 4.53
N LEU A 280 -18.65 0.32 3.64
CA LEU A 280 -17.93 0.25 2.38
C LEU A 280 -18.72 1.08 1.35
N SER A 281 -18.13 2.16 0.87
CA SER A 281 -18.72 2.98 -0.19
C SER A 281 -17.91 2.82 -1.49
N THR A 282 -18.60 2.87 -2.64
CA THR A 282 -17.94 2.83 -3.95
C THR A 282 -17.56 4.25 -4.37
N GLY A 283 -16.28 4.45 -4.66
CA GLY A 283 -15.71 5.71 -5.14
C GLY A 283 -15.63 5.80 -6.67
N GLN A 284 -14.84 6.75 -7.16
CA GLN A 284 -14.61 6.96 -8.59
C GLN A 284 -13.79 5.82 -9.22
N ALA A 285 -13.98 5.59 -10.52
CA ALA A 285 -13.12 4.70 -11.29
C ALA A 285 -11.74 5.35 -11.51
N LEU A 286 -10.66 4.61 -11.25
CA LEU A 286 -9.27 5.06 -11.41
C LEU A 286 -8.69 4.82 -12.81
N GLY A 287 -9.48 4.20 -13.67
CA GLY A 287 -9.15 3.90 -15.06
C GLY A 287 -10.27 3.07 -15.67
N THR A 288 -10.75 3.49 -16.85
CA THR A 288 -11.84 2.80 -17.59
C THR A 288 -11.50 2.56 -19.07
N ASP A 289 -10.29 2.94 -19.48
CA ASP A 289 -9.83 2.85 -20.88
C ASP A 289 -8.82 1.70 -21.10
N GLY A 290 -8.87 0.65 -20.28
CA GLY A 290 -7.98 -0.50 -20.39
C GLY A 290 -6.54 -0.24 -19.93
N GLN A 291 -6.30 0.85 -19.20
CA GLN A 291 -4.96 1.27 -18.76
C GLN A 291 -4.19 0.17 -18.04
N TRP A 292 -4.89 -0.61 -17.22
CA TRP A 292 -4.32 -1.67 -16.38
C TRP A 292 -4.30 -3.03 -17.07
N GLN A 293 -4.71 -3.09 -18.34
CA GLN A 293 -4.92 -4.36 -19.02
C GLN A 293 -3.61 -5.12 -19.19
N GLY A 294 -3.60 -6.38 -18.74
CA GLY A 294 -2.47 -7.28 -18.77
C GLY A 294 -1.36 -6.94 -17.78
N TRP A 295 -1.57 -5.98 -16.88
CA TRP A 295 -0.61 -5.70 -15.82
C TRP A 295 -0.60 -6.84 -14.80
N THR A 296 0.57 -7.11 -14.21
CA THR A 296 0.73 -8.09 -13.13
C THR A 296 1.32 -7.46 -11.88
N GLY A 297 1.07 -8.11 -10.73
CA GLY A 297 1.62 -7.73 -9.43
C GLY A 297 1.33 -6.30 -9.01
N ILE A 298 0.14 -5.80 -9.33
CA ILE A 298 -0.29 -4.44 -9.02
C ILE A 298 -0.40 -4.28 -7.49
N GLY A 299 0.26 -3.26 -6.94
CA GLY A 299 0.31 -3.00 -5.51
C GLY A 299 0.63 -1.58 -5.09
#